data_AF-A0A9P0CWJ5-F1
#
_entry.id   AF-A0A9P0CWJ5-F1
#
_cell.length_a   1.000
_cell.length_b   1.000
_cell.length_c   1.000
_cell.angle_alpha   90.00
_cell.angle_beta   90.00
_cell.angle_gamma   90.00
#
_symmetry.space_group_name_H-M   'P 1'
#
loop_
_entity.id
_entity.type
_entity.pdbx_description
1 polymer ?
#
loop_
_entity_poly.entity_id
_entity_poly.type
_entity_poly.pdbx_seq_one_letter_code
_entity_poly.pdbx_strand_id
1 'polypeptide(L)'
;MSHGTWSKSKPVVSNKSETSVVSIKQSVLPSHRNTHDQCQSQSKVPNREYAKSEKRVKDDTKMKVDLKVAILDKRYPRIILTRDQVRLLEDKLVEALETGPASSVNLRFDGTDFNEGIMWLSCANEATKNWLKDRVTLFGNLWEDSQLSAVDSKNIPKRYKIRIILKDSDDESDIRNRLLRQNSGLNVKDWFMLERCIEGDDLIINYSVDEEALRSLEKLEFKVYYKLGRVTIKVLDYDKGY
;
A
#
# COMPACT_ATOMS: atom_id res chain seq x y z
N MET A 1 -41.32 -61.70 11.70
CA MET A 1 -39.85 -61.60 11.90
C MET A 1 -39.50 -60.13 11.90
N SER A 2 -38.74 -59.50 12.78
CA SER A 2 -38.42 -59.65 14.21
C SER A 2 -37.72 -58.34 14.57
N HIS A 3 -38.11 -57.75 15.71
CA HIS A 3 -37.41 -56.86 16.65
C HIS A 3 -36.04 -56.21 16.30
N GLY A 4 -35.83 -54.97 16.79
CA GLY A 4 -34.48 -54.51 17.13
C GLY A 4 -34.30 -53.01 17.43
N THR A 5 -34.27 -52.66 18.71
CA THR A 5 -34.08 -51.35 19.38
C THR A 5 -32.62 -50.85 19.51
N TRP A 6 -32.44 -49.52 19.49
CA TRP A 6 -31.65 -48.61 20.38
C TRP A 6 -30.39 -49.14 21.13
N SER A 7 -29.21 -48.49 21.03
CA SER A 7 -28.52 -47.75 22.15
C SER A 7 -27.10 -47.20 21.90
N LYS A 8 -26.81 -46.18 22.73
CA LYS A 8 -25.69 -45.22 22.85
C LYS A 8 -24.33 -45.84 23.26
N SER A 9 -23.23 -45.12 23.01
CA SER A 9 -22.24 -44.71 24.05
C SER A 9 -21.11 -43.79 23.54
N LYS A 10 -20.75 -42.78 24.37
CA LYS A 10 -19.46 -42.05 24.40
C LYS A 10 -18.45 -42.83 25.28
N PRO A 11 -17.15 -42.51 25.22
CA PRO A 11 -16.46 -41.82 26.34
C PRO A 11 -15.58 -40.65 25.82
N VAL A 12 -15.32 -39.48 26.47
CA VAL A 12 -14.88 -39.06 27.84
C VAL A 12 -13.36 -38.80 27.95
N VAL A 13 -13.01 -37.49 28.07
CA VAL A 13 -11.96 -36.85 28.93
C VAL A 13 -10.48 -37.03 28.48
N SER A 14 -9.59 -36.02 28.45
CA SER A 14 -9.18 -35.08 29.53
C SER A 14 -8.18 -34.00 29.06
N ASN A 15 -8.33 -32.77 29.60
CA ASN A 15 -7.32 -31.86 30.21
C ASN A 15 -6.09 -31.37 29.41
N LYS A 16 -5.46 -30.21 29.63
CA LYS A 16 -5.61 -28.99 30.48
C LYS A 16 -4.49 -28.02 30.04
N SER A 17 -4.68 -26.71 30.23
CA SER A 17 -3.74 -25.69 30.75
C SER A 17 -4.10 -24.33 30.14
N GLU A 18 -4.76 -23.43 30.89
CA GLU A 18 -4.17 -22.46 31.84
C GLU A 18 -3.14 -21.52 31.19
N THR A 19 -3.50 -20.25 31.03
CA THR A 19 -2.52 -19.17 31.01
C THR A 19 -3.09 -17.95 31.72
N SER A 20 -2.42 -17.62 32.81
CA SER A 20 -2.70 -16.54 33.74
C SER A 20 -2.21 -15.19 33.21
N VAL A 21 -2.80 -14.14 33.78
CA VAL A 21 -2.56 -12.72 33.50
C VAL A 21 -1.43 -12.16 34.43
N VAL A 22 -0.82 -11.04 34.00
CA VAL A 22 -0.13 -9.99 34.79
C VAL A 22 1.38 -10.20 35.08
N SER A 23 2.29 -9.38 34.51
CA SER A 23 2.71 -8.08 35.08
C SER A 23 3.97 -7.44 34.48
N ILE A 24 3.95 -6.12 34.55
CA ILE A 24 4.90 -5.06 34.21
C ILE A 24 6.25 -5.16 34.96
N LYS A 25 7.36 -4.77 34.33
CA LYS A 25 8.45 -3.98 34.97
C LYS A 25 9.09 -2.96 34.01
N GLN A 26 9.25 -1.75 34.55
CA GLN A 26 9.87 -0.55 34.00
C GLN A 26 11.32 -0.40 34.50
N SER A 27 12.04 0.56 33.88
CA SER A 27 13.26 1.26 34.34
C SER A 27 14.60 0.52 34.13
N VAL A 28 15.73 1.13 33.73
CA VAL A 28 16.40 2.34 34.25
C VAL A 28 17.41 2.90 33.20
N LEU A 29 17.54 4.25 33.12
CA LEU A 29 18.65 5.00 32.47
C LEU A 29 19.80 5.25 33.48
N PRO A 30 21.05 5.46 33.01
CA PRO A 30 21.74 6.75 33.28
C PRO A 30 22.55 7.25 32.06
N SER A 31 22.49 8.51 31.62
CA SER A 31 23.03 9.78 32.17
C SER A 31 24.56 9.83 32.34
N HIS A 32 25.26 10.58 31.46
CA HIS A 32 26.46 11.42 31.72
C HIS A 32 26.73 12.29 30.45
N ARG A 33 26.41 13.59 30.41
CA ARG A 33 27.17 14.82 30.80
C ARG A 33 28.49 15.10 30.04
N ASN A 34 28.45 16.21 29.29
CA ASN A 34 29.46 17.29 29.06
C ASN A 34 30.80 16.90 28.41
N THR A 35 31.48 17.69 27.56
CA THR A 35 31.73 19.15 27.56
C THR A 35 32.22 19.62 26.17
N HIS A 36 31.88 20.86 25.83
CA HIS A 36 32.64 21.89 25.07
C HIS A 36 34.05 21.56 24.56
N ASP A 37 34.34 21.91 23.29
CA ASP A 37 35.48 22.79 22.98
C ASP A 37 35.39 23.51 21.62
N GLN A 38 36.05 24.65 21.56
CA GLN A 38 35.89 25.85 20.72
C GLN A 38 36.80 25.83 19.47
N CYS A 39 36.33 26.16 18.26
CA CYS A 39 36.41 27.44 17.53
C CYS A 39 37.80 28.05 17.26
N GLN A 40 37.96 28.60 16.03
CA GLN A 40 39.00 29.52 15.48
C GLN A 40 40.17 28.87 14.72
N SER A 41 40.76 29.41 13.65
CA SER A 41 40.45 30.45 12.64
C SER A 41 41.68 30.57 11.70
N GLN A 42 41.44 30.95 10.44
CA GLN A 42 42.30 31.75 9.54
C GLN A 42 43.48 31.13 8.73
N SER A 43 43.15 30.90 7.45
CA SER A 43 43.74 31.48 6.21
C SER A 43 45.23 31.35 5.87
N LYS A 44 45.49 30.87 4.64
CA LYS A 44 46.40 31.49 3.65
C LYS A 44 46.13 30.95 2.24
N VAL A 45 45.85 31.85 1.31
CA VAL A 45 45.80 31.62 -0.15
C VAL A 45 47.23 31.81 -0.70
N PRO A 46 47.59 31.17 -1.82
CA PRO A 46 47.96 32.00 -2.96
C PRO A 46 47.35 31.57 -4.29
N ASN A 47 47.10 32.62 -5.06
CA ASN A 47 46.49 32.76 -6.37
C ASN A 47 47.29 32.07 -7.48
N ARG A 48 46.64 31.35 -8.39
CA ARG A 48 47.15 31.20 -9.76
C ARG A 48 46.06 30.90 -10.80
N GLU A 49 45.84 31.92 -11.62
CA GLU A 49 45.55 31.93 -13.06
C GLU A 49 44.29 31.22 -13.60
N TYR A 50 43.43 32.09 -14.15
CA TYR A 50 42.29 31.83 -15.00
C TYR A 50 42.66 31.02 -16.25
N ALA A 51 42.14 29.80 -16.35
CA ALA A 51 41.86 29.16 -17.63
C ALA A 51 40.34 29.00 -17.76
N LYS A 52 39.78 29.83 -18.63
CA LYS A 52 38.37 29.89 -19.03
C LYS A 52 38.08 28.62 -19.84
N SER A 53 37.70 27.53 -19.19
CA SER A 53 37.14 26.37 -19.89
C SER A 53 35.64 26.59 -20.07
N GLU A 54 35.24 26.58 -21.33
CA GLU A 54 33.90 26.84 -21.82
C GLU A 54 32.89 25.95 -21.09
N LYS A 55 31.89 26.59 -20.48
CA LYS A 55 30.70 25.90 -19.99
C LYS A 55 30.04 25.24 -21.20
N ARG A 56 30.26 23.94 -21.40
CA ARG A 56 29.35 23.12 -22.20
C ARG A 56 27.97 23.27 -21.57
N VAL A 57 27.14 24.08 -22.22
CA VAL A 57 25.69 24.04 -22.04
C VAL A 57 25.29 22.62 -22.38
N LYS A 58 25.11 21.79 -21.36
CA LYS A 58 24.36 20.55 -21.50
C LYS A 58 22.91 20.96 -21.60
N ASP A 59 22.51 21.26 -22.83
CA ASP A 59 21.14 21.05 -23.24
C ASP A 59 20.90 19.55 -23.14
N ASP A 60 20.28 19.15 -22.04
CA ASP A 60 19.73 17.82 -21.84
C ASP A 60 18.47 18.02 -21.00
N THR A 61 17.40 18.49 -21.64
CA THR A 61 16.04 18.20 -21.17
C THR A 61 15.76 16.71 -21.39
N LYS A 62 16.63 15.84 -20.87
CA LYS A 62 16.41 14.40 -20.86
C LYS A 62 15.41 14.16 -19.74
N MET A 63 14.12 14.14 -20.10
CA MET A 63 13.09 13.67 -19.18
C MET A 63 13.58 12.35 -18.58
N LYS A 64 13.75 12.34 -17.26
CA LYS A 64 14.23 11.16 -16.54
C LYS A 64 13.20 10.07 -16.79
N VAL A 65 13.54 9.09 -17.63
CA VAL A 65 12.64 7.97 -17.94
C VAL A 65 12.42 7.22 -16.64
N ASP A 66 11.18 7.22 -16.17
CA ASP A 66 10.80 6.44 -15.00
C ASP A 66 10.86 4.96 -15.35
N LEU A 67 11.78 4.23 -14.73
CA LEU A 67 12.01 2.80 -14.95
C LEU A 67 11.40 1.93 -13.83
N LYS A 68 10.60 2.54 -12.96
CA LYS A 68 9.89 1.84 -11.90
C LYS A 68 8.56 1.29 -12.42
N VAL A 69 8.31 0.01 -12.15
CA VAL A 69 7.09 -0.70 -12.53
C VAL A 69 6.42 -1.24 -11.29
N ALA A 70 5.10 -1.08 -11.21
CA ALA A 70 4.27 -1.72 -10.21
C ALA A 70 3.56 -2.93 -10.80
N ILE A 71 3.64 -4.05 -10.11
CA ILE A 71 2.80 -5.22 -10.31
C ILE A 71 1.74 -5.24 -9.21
N LEU A 72 0.48 -5.30 -9.63
CA LEU A 72 -0.70 -5.25 -8.76
C LEU A 72 -1.82 -6.14 -9.31
N ASP A 73 -2.80 -6.46 -8.47
CA ASP A 73 -4.04 -7.08 -8.96
C ASP A 73 -4.84 -6.04 -9.77
N LYS A 74 -5.44 -6.43 -10.90
CA LYS A 74 -6.27 -5.56 -11.74
C LYS A 74 -7.42 -4.91 -10.98
N ARG A 75 -7.84 -5.50 -9.86
CA ARG A 75 -8.89 -5.00 -8.96
C ARG A 75 -8.33 -4.15 -7.82
N TYR A 76 -7.05 -3.77 -7.83
CA TYR A 76 -6.46 -2.85 -6.85
C TYR A 76 -7.26 -1.53 -6.81
N PRO A 77 -7.51 -0.94 -5.62
CA PRO A 77 -7.07 -1.36 -4.28
C PRO A 77 -8.01 -2.35 -3.58
N ARG A 78 -9.09 -2.81 -4.24
CA ARG A 78 -10.06 -3.73 -3.63
C ARG A 78 -9.42 -5.08 -3.30
N ILE A 79 -8.49 -5.54 -4.15
CA ILE A 79 -7.65 -6.69 -3.90
C ILE A 79 -6.21 -6.21 -3.90
N ILE A 80 -5.49 -6.58 -2.85
CA ILE A 80 -4.08 -6.28 -2.65
C ILE A 80 -3.28 -7.57 -2.69
N LEU A 81 -2.04 -7.51 -3.17
CA LEU A 81 -1.16 -8.68 -3.14
C LEU A 81 -0.76 -8.98 -1.69
N THR A 82 -0.72 -10.27 -1.35
CA THR A 82 -0.13 -10.73 -0.09
C THR A 82 1.35 -11.01 -0.27
N ARG A 83 2.09 -11.09 0.85
CA ARG A 83 3.53 -11.39 0.78
C ARG A 83 3.82 -12.76 0.17
N ASP A 84 2.94 -13.74 0.37
CA ASP A 84 3.11 -15.06 -0.23
C ASP A 84 2.82 -15.04 -1.74
N GLN A 85 1.85 -14.25 -2.19
CA GLN A 85 1.61 -14.03 -3.62
C GLN A 85 2.78 -13.32 -4.31
N VAL A 86 3.43 -12.37 -3.61
CA VAL A 86 4.62 -11.69 -4.13
C VAL A 86 5.80 -12.66 -4.25
N ARG A 87 5.99 -13.57 -3.29
CA ARG A 87 7.02 -14.62 -3.40
C ARG A 87 6.80 -15.51 -4.62
N LEU A 88 5.55 -15.93 -4.87
CA LEU A 88 5.21 -16.70 -6.07
C LEU A 88 5.50 -15.91 -7.37
N LEU A 89 5.27 -14.59 -7.35
CA LEU A 89 5.62 -13.72 -8.47
C LEU A 89 7.14 -13.61 -8.67
N GLU A 90 7.91 -13.45 -7.59
CA GLU A 90 9.37 -13.43 -7.62
C GLU A 90 9.91 -14.72 -8.23
N ASP A 91 9.47 -15.87 -7.74
CA ASP A 91 9.89 -17.18 -8.23
C ASP A 91 9.56 -17.34 -9.72
N LYS A 92 8.35 -16.93 -10.14
CA LYS A 92 7.94 -17.01 -11.55
C LYS A 92 8.74 -16.06 -12.45
N LEU A 93 9.07 -14.87 -11.97
CA LEU A 93 9.91 -13.92 -12.69
C LEU A 93 11.33 -14.45 -12.86
N VAL A 94 11.91 -15.05 -11.82
CA VAL A 94 13.24 -15.67 -11.89
C VAL A 94 13.25 -16.84 -12.88
N GLU A 95 12.28 -17.75 -12.80
CA GLU A 95 12.12 -18.84 -13.77
C GLU A 95 12.02 -18.30 -15.22
N ALA A 96 11.26 -17.22 -15.40
CA ALA A 96 11.09 -16.57 -16.70
C ALA A 96 12.37 -15.88 -17.23
N LEU A 97 13.30 -15.50 -16.35
CA LEU A 97 14.61 -14.95 -16.71
C LEU A 97 15.58 -16.07 -17.11
N GLU A 98 15.56 -17.19 -16.39
CA GLU A 98 16.46 -18.34 -16.63
C GLU A 98 16.07 -19.14 -17.89
N THR A 99 14.78 -19.25 -18.18
CA THR A 99 14.24 -20.01 -19.33
C THR A 99 14.21 -19.20 -20.64
N GLY A 100 14.52 -17.90 -20.59
CA GLY A 100 14.51 -17.03 -21.76
C GLY A 100 15.65 -17.33 -22.75
N PRO A 101 15.50 -16.96 -24.04
CA PRO A 101 16.58 -17.08 -25.00
C PRO A 101 17.77 -16.19 -24.58
N ALA A 102 18.96 -16.77 -24.49
CA ALA A 102 20.16 -16.11 -23.95
C ALA A 102 20.66 -14.87 -24.73
N SER A 103 20.05 -14.50 -25.87
CA SER A 103 20.75 -13.78 -26.92
C SER A 103 20.17 -12.45 -27.42
N SER A 104 19.25 -11.75 -26.74
CA SER A 104 18.85 -10.43 -27.30
C SER A 104 18.48 -9.30 -26.34
N VAL A 105 18.20 -9.56 -25.06
CA VAL A 105 17.90 -8.48 -24.12
C VAL A 105 18.66 -8.72 -22.82
N ASN A 106 19.55 -7.79 -22.47
CA ASN A 106 20.21 -7.78 -21.17
C ASN A 106 19.20 -7.29 -20.12
N LEU A 107 18.36 -8.21 -19.66
CA LEU A 107 17.35 -8.00 -18.63
C LEU A 107 18.05 -7.78 -17.29
N ARG A 108 17.80 -6.63 -16.69
CA ARG A 108 18.47 -6.18 -15.46
C ARG A 108 17.51 -5.39 -14.58
N PHE A 109 17.47 -5.78 -13.31
CA PHE A 109 16.70 -5.12 -12.26
C PHE A 109 17.67 -4.54 -11.22
N ASP A 110 17.40 -3.31 -10.80
CA ASP A 110 18.18 -2.62 -9.76
C ASP A 110 17.64 -2.92 -8.35
N GLY A 111 16.41 -3.43 -8.25
CA GLY A 111 15.83 -3.83 -6.97
C GLY A 111 14.35 -4.17 -7.07
N THR A 112 13.85 -4.82 -6.01
CA THR A 112 12.44 -5.11 -5.76
C THR A 112 12.04 -4.52 -4.42
N ASP A 113 10.79 -4.09 -4.29
CA ASP A 113 10.19 -3.67 -3.02
C ASP A 113 8.73 -4.13 -2.96
N PHE A 114 8.18 -4.27 -1.75
CA PHE A 114 6.79 -4.63 -1.56
C PHE A 114 6.18 -3.77 -0.45
N ASN A 115 5.23 -2.93 -0.84
CA ASN A 115 4.50 -2.06 0.07
C ASN A 115 3.06 -1.90 -0.41
N GLU A 116 2.13 -1.72 0.54
CA GLU A 116 0.70 -1.48 0.28
C GLU A 116 0.01 -2.47 -0.69
N GLY A 117 0.50 -3.71 -0.74
CA GLY A 117 -0.07 -4.71 -1.64
C GLY A 117 0.37 -4.60 -3.10
N ILE A 118 1.42 -3.83 -3.37
CA ILE A 118 2.02 -3.61 -4.68
C ILE A 118 3.46 -4.13 -4.66
N MET A 119 3.81 -4.95 -5.64
CA MET A 119 5.19 -5.34 -5.88
C MET A 119 5.84 -4.34 -6.83
N TRP A 120 6.94 -3.75 -6.41
CA TRP A 120 7.68 -2.74 -7.14
C TRP A 120 8.96 -3.33 -7.72
N LEU A 121 9.20 -3.10 -9.00
CA LEU A 121 10.47 -3.45 -9.63
C LEU A 121 11.12 -2.21 -10.25
N SER A 122 12.38 -1.99 -9.90
CA SER A 122 13.23 -0.98 -10.52
C SER A 122 13.99 -1.62 -11.68
N CYS A 123 13.66 -1.25 -12.92
CA CYS A 123 14.33 -1.77 -14.10
C CYS A 123 15.57 -0.93 -14.43
N ALA A 124 16.69 -1.58 -14.81
CA ALA A 124 17.92 -0.84 -15.15
C ALA A 124 17.89 -0.22 -16.55
N ASN A 125 16.90 -0.59 -17.38
CA ASN A 125 16.71 -0.06 -18.73
C ASN A 125 15.26 -0.27 -19.21
N GLU A 126 14.90 0.43 -20.29
CA GLU A 126 13.56 0.38 -20.87
C GLU A 126 13.21 -0.98 -21.48
N ALA A 127 14.19 -1.72 -21.99
CA ALA A 127 13.95 -3.06 -22.53
C ALA A 127 13.52 -4.05 -21.44
N THR A 128 14.16 -4.02 -20.26
CA THR A 128 13.73 -4.82 -19.10
C THR A 128 12.32 -4.41 -18.66
N LYS A 129 12.02 -3.11 -18.65
CA LYS A 129 10.72 -2.59 -18.27
C LYS A 129 9.59 -3.10 -19.18
N ASN A 130 9.79 -3.00 -20.49
CA ASN A 130 8.82 -3.46 -21.46
C ASN A 130 8.66 -4.98 -21.40
N TRP A 131 9.79 -5.70 -21.30
CA TRP A 131 9.77 -7.14 -21.06
C TRP A 131 8.98 -7.53 -19.82
N LEU A 132 9.16 -6.82 -18.70
CA LEU A 132 8.45 -7.10 -17.45
C LEU A 132 6.94 -6.93 -17.63
N LYS A 133 6.52 -5.81 -18.27
CA LYS A 133 5.11 -5.55 -18.53
C LYS A 133 4.48 -6.65 -19.37
N ASP A 134 5.13 -7.00 -20.47
CA ASP A 134 4.65 -8.05 -21.37
C ASP A 134 4.61 -9.40 -20.65
N ARG A 135 5.68 -9.73 -19.90
CA ARG A 135 5.80 -11.01 -19.20
C ARG A 135 4.74 -11.21 -18.14
N VAL A 136 4.41 -10.17 -17.37
CA VAL A 136 3.35 -10.23 -16.35
C VAL A 136 1.98 -10.50 -16.98
N THR A 137 1.71 -10.01 -18.19
CA THR A 137 0.44 -10.34 -18.88
C THR A 137 0.34 -11.80 -19.31
N LEU A 138 1.48 -12.48 -19.44
CA LEU A 138 1.57 -13.90 -19.80
C LEU A 138 1.56 -14.82 -18.59
N PHE A 139 1.74 -14.28 -17.38
CA PHE A 139 1.53 -15.06 -16.17
C PHE A 139 0.04 -15.36 -16.08
N GLY A 140 -0.29 -16.63 -16.30
CA GLY A 140 -1.65 -17.14 -16.13
C GLY A 140 -2.05 -17.13 -14.65
N ASN A 141 -2.93 -18.07 -14.29
CA ASN A 141 -3.42 -18.16 -12.92
C ASN A 141 -2.33 -18.71 -11.97
N LEU A 142 -1.47 -17.83 -11.45
CA LEU A 142 -0.44 -18.15 -10.46
C LEU A 142 -1.06 -18.63 -9.14
N TRP A 143 -2.26 -18.15 -8.85
CA TRP A 143 -3.15 -18.63 -7.79
C TRP A 143 -4.60 -18.51 -8.28
N GLU A 144 -5.54 -19.00 -7.47
CA GLU A 144 -6.97 -18.93 -7.75
C GLU A 144 -7.40 -17.47 -7.98
N ASP A 145 -8.06 -17.21 -9.10
CA ASP A 145 -8.52 -15.88 -9.52
C ASP A 145 -7.43 -14.80 -9.64
N SER A 146 -6.16 -15.16 -9.83
CA SER A 146 -5.09 -14.15 -9.98
C SER A 146 -5.30 -13.32 -11.24
N GLN A 147 -5.40 -12.00 -11.09
CA GLN A 147 -5.53 -11.07 -12.22
C GLN A 147 -4.47 -10.00 -12.11
N LEU A 148 -3.35 -10.15 -12.78
CA LEU A 148 -2.21 -9.27 -12.60
C LEU A 148 -2.12 -8.20 -13.68
N SER A 149 -1.58 -7.05 -13.30
CA SER A 149 -1.23 -5.95 -14.20
C SER A 149 0.12 -5.39 -13.80
N ALA A 150 0.94 -5.07 -14.81
CA ALA A 150 2.19 -4.36 -14.65
C ALA A 150 2.06 -2.97 -15.27
N VAL A 151 2.15 -1.92 -14.46
CA VAL A 151 1.94 -0.52 -14.88
C VAL A 151 3.12 0.36 -14.50
N ASP A 152 3.26 1.49 -15.18
CA ASP A 152 4.20 2.53 -14.74
C ASP A 152 3.78 3.08 -13.39
N SER A 153 4.74 3.51 -12.56
CA SER A 153 4.48 4.14 -11.26
C SER A 153 3.42 5.24 -11.34
N LYS A 154 3.57 6.13 -12.33
CA LYS A 154 2.65 7.25 -12.59
C LYS A 154 1.22 6.84 -12.98
N ASN A 155 1.01 5.61 -13.43
CA ASN A 155 -0.29 5.11 -13.90
C ASN A 155 -1.05 4.37 -12.78
N ILE A 156 -0.49 4.26 -11.58
CA ILE A 156 -1.21 3.73 -10.44
C ILE A 156 -2.28 4.74 -10.03
N PRO A 157 -3.55 4.33 -9.95
CA PRO A 157 -4.61 5.21 -9.48
C PRO A 157 -4.28 5.71 -8.08
N LYS A 158 -4.14 7.03 -7.91
CA LYS A 158 -3.97 7.63 -6.58
C LYS A 158 -5.19 7.35 -5.73
N ARG A 159 -4.96 6.86 -4.52
CA ARG A 159 -6.00 6.57 -3.55
C ARG A 159 -5.76 7.36 -2.26
N TYR A 160 -6.83 7.65 -1.52
CA TYR A 160 -6.72 8.39 -0.27
C TYR A 160 -7.45 7.62 0.82
N LYS A 161 -6.80 7.48 1.98
CA LYS A 161 -7.41 6.82 3.12
C LYS A 161 -8.16 7.85 3.94
N ILE A 162 -9.47 7.68 4.04
CA ILE A 162 -10.33 8.51 4.89
C ILE A 162 -10.92 7.66 6.02
N ARG A 163 -11.23 8.32 7.13
CA ARG A 163 -11.94 7.75 8.28
C ARG A 163 -13.24 8.49 8.50
N ILE A 164 -14.30 7.72 8.74
CA ILE A 164 -15.59 8.21 9.17
C ILE A 164 -15.93 7.52 10.49
N ILE A 165 -16.43 8.29 11.46
CA ILE A 165 -16.93 7.78 12.73
C ILE A 165 -18.43 8.06 12.76
N LEU A 166 -19.23 7.00 12.89
CA LEU A 166 -20.69 7.03 12.93
C LEU A 166 -21.15 6.54 14.30
N LYS A 167 -22.31 7.03 14.78
CA LYS A 167 -22.89 6.63 16.09
C LYS A 167 -23.77 5.38 16.03
N ASP A 168 -23.87 4.77 14.86
CA ASP A 168 -24.79 3.65 14.60
C ASP A 168 -24.08 2.54 13.83
N SER A 169 -24.49 1.30 14.07
CA SER A 169 -23.92 0.08 13.47
C SER A 169 -24.53 -0.30 12.11
N ASP A 170 -24.94 0.67 11.30
CA ASP A 170 -25.59 0.41 10.01
C ASP A 170 -24.72 -0.42 9.06
N ASP A 171 -25.36 -1.12 8.13
CA ASP A 171 -24.66 -1.84 7.06
C ASP A 171 -23.95 -0.90 6.07
N GLU A 172 -22.84 -1.36 5.48
CA GLU A 172 -22.01 -0.56 4.58
C GLU A 172 -22.78 -0.03 3.36
N SER A 173 -23.67 -0.86 2.81
CA SER A 173 -24.52 -0.50 1.66
C SER A 173 -25.46 0.64 2.00
N ASP A 174 -26.07 0.58 3.19
CA ASP A 174 -26.96 1.59 3.73
C ASP A 174 -26.22 2.90 4.02
N ILE A 175 -25.03 2.80 4.61
CA ILE A 175 -24.15 3.95 4.88
C ILE A 175 -23.83 4.67 3.57
N ARG A 176 -23.36 3.94 2.55
CA ARG A 176 -23.00 4.52 1.26
C ARG A 176 -24.19 5.11 0.54
N ASN A 177 -25.34 4.43 0.56
CA ASN A 177 -26.56 4.94 -0.05
C ASN A 177 -27.02 6.26 0.61
N ARG A 178 -26.91 6.37 1.94
CA ARG A 178 -27.22 7.63 2.66
C ARG A 178 -26.23 8.72 2.32
N LEU A 179 -24.92 8.44 2.35
CA LEU A 179 -23.88 9.41 1.97
C LEU A 179 -24.11 9.95 0.56
N LEU A 180 -24.41 9.07 -0.40
CA LEU A 180 -24.72 9.45 -1.79
C LEU A 180 -25.95 10.35 -1.89
N ARG A 181 -27.05 9.99 -1.20
CA ARG A 181 -28.33 10.70 -1.32
C ARG A 181 -28.35 12.04 -0.58
N GLN A 182 -27.64 12.15 0.53
CA GLN A 182 -27.67 13.34 1.38
C GLN A 182 -26.61 14.37 1.02
N ASN A 183 -25.61 14.02 0.21
CA ASN A 183 -24.50 14.91 -0.14
C ASN A 183 -24.40 15.04 -1.66
N SER A 184 -25.13 16.01 -2.23
CA SER A 184 -25.09 16.29 -3.66
C SER A 184 -23.66 16.60 -4.14
N GLY A 185 -23.20 15.91 -5.18
CA GLY A 185 -21.84 16.07 -5.72
C GLY A 185 -20.78 15.18 -5.08
N LEU A 186 -21.13 14.40 -4.04
CA LEU A 186 -20.26 13.37 -3.49
C LEU A 186 -20.43 12.06 -4.27
N ASN A 187 -19.41 11.68 -5.03
CA ASN A 187 -19.37 10.35 -5.66
C ASN A 187 -18.78 9.34 -4.66
N VAL A 188 -19.59 8.35 -4.27
CA VAL A 188 -19.17 7.27 -3.36
C VAL A 188 -19.02 5.91 -4.08
N LYS A 189 -19.12 5.86 -5.42
CA LYS A 189 -19.12 4.59 -6.18
C LYS A 189 -17.80 3.83 -6.07
N ASP A 190 -16.69 4.55 -6.13
CA ASP A 190 -15.35 3.97 -6.09
C ASP A 190 -14.72 3.93 -4.69
N TRP A 191 -15.53 4.21 -3.67
CA TRP A 191 -15.13 4.05 -2.28
C TRP A 191 -15.03 2.56 -1.95
N PHE A 192 -13.89 2.19 -1.37
CA PHE A 192 -13.62 0.83 -0.95
C PHE A 192 -13.40 0.78 0.55
N MET A 193 -14.20 -0.02 1.27
CA MET A 193 -14.06 -0.19 2.72
C MET A 193 -12.80 -1.01 3.01
N LEU A 194 -11.84 -0.38 3.67
CA LEU A 194 -10.58 -1.01 4.09
C LEU A 194 -10.73 -1.71 5.44
N GLU A 195 -11.45 -1.08 6.35
CA GLU A 195 -11.57 -1.53 7.73
C GLU A 195 -12.88 -1.06 8.33
N ARG A 196 -13.48 -1.90 9.18
CA ARG A 196 -14.67 -1.62 9.95
C ARG A 196 -14.45 -2.12 11.38
N CYS A 197 -14.60 -1.24 12.36
CA CYS A 197 -14.47 -1.57 13.78
C CYS A 197 -15.61 -0.90 14.56
N ILE A 198 -16.07 -1.53 15.63
CA ILE A 198 -17.01 -0.94 16.59
C ILE A 198 -16.23 -0.69 17.89
N GLU A 199 -16.16 0.57 18.30
CA GLU A 199 -15.54 1.02 19.54
C GLU A 199 -16.59 1.67 20.44
N GLY A 200 -17.12 0.90 21.40
CA GLY A 200 -18.27 1.33 22.19
C GLY A 200 -19.52 1.50 21.31
N ASP A 201 -20.08 2.71 21.29
CA ASP A 201 -21.22 3.07 20.44
C ASP A 201 -20.78 3.65 19.06
N ASP A 202 -19.47 3.74 18.81
CA ASP A 202 -18.92 4.34 17.61
C ASP A 202 -18.57 3.27 16.57
N LEU A 203 -19.17 3.37 15.39
CA LEU A 203 -18.75 2.64 14.19
C LEU A 203 -17.67 3.43 13.46
N ILE A 204 -16.45 2.89 13.46
CA ILE A 204 -15.30 3.46 12.77
C ILE A 204 -15.10 2.73 11.45
N ILE A 205 -15.10 3.49 10.35
CA ILE A 205 -14.89 2.94 9.01
C ILE A 205 -13.75 3.69 8.34
N ASN A 206 -12.78 2.94 7.82
CA ASN A 206 -11.74 3.48 6.95
C ASN A 206 -12.09 3.13 5.50
N TYR A 207 -12.17 4.13 4.63
CA TYR A 207 -12.36 3.96 3.19
C TYR A 207 -11.10 4.35 2.42
N SER A 208 -10.83 3.65 1.32
CA SER A 208 -10.00 4.12 0.22
C SER A 208 -10.91 4.82 -0.79
N VAL A 209 -10.58 6.07 -1.12
CA VAL A 209 -11.32 6.90 -2.08
C VAL A 209 -10.40 7.37 -3.19
N ASP A 210 -10.97 7.68 -4.35
CA ASP A 210 -10.21 8.26 -5.46
C ASP A 210 -10.04 9.78 -5.30
N GLU A 211 -9.27 10.38 -6.21
CA GLU A 211 -8.99 11.81 -6.18
C GLU A 211 -10.25 12.67 -6.42
N GLU A 212 -11.19 12.19 -7.24
CA GLU A 212 -12.45 12.90 -7.49
C GLU A 212 -13.30 12.98 -6.21
N ALA A 213 -13.47 11.87 -5.50
CA ALA A 213 -14.18 11.87 -4.22
C ALA A 213 -13.50 12.77 -3.20
N LEU A 214 -12.16 12.75 -3.12
CA LEU A 214 -11.43 13.63 -2.20
C LEU A 214 -11.71 15.11 -2.51
N ARG A 215 -11.63 15.52 -3.78
CA ARG A 215 -11.96 16.89 -4.21
C ARG A 215 -13.39 17.28 -3.88
N SER A 216 -14.34 16.35 -4.00
CA SER A 216 -15.73 16.58 -3.57
C SER A 216 -15.84 16.75 -2.05
N LEU A 217 -15.09 15.98 -1.27
CA LEU A 217 -15.05 16.11 0.19
C LEU A 217 -14.41 17.43 0.65
N GLU A 218 -13.37 17.91 -0.03
CA GLU A 218 -12.75 19.21 0.22
C GLU A 218 -13.75 20.36 0.05
N LYS A 219 -14.58 20.32 -1.00
CA LYS A 219 -15.65 21.30 -1.22
C LYS A 219 -16.72 21.28 -0.13
N LEU A 220 -16.90 20.15 0.54
CA LEU A 220 -17.80 19.98 1.68
C LEU A 220 -17.11 20.26 3.03
N GLU A 221 -15.88 20.80 3.02
CA GLU A 221 -15.04 21.01 4.21
C GLU A 221 -14.91 19.74 5.08
N PHE A 222 -14.94 18.57 4.44
CA PHE A 222 -14.95 17.25 5.07
C PHE A 222 -16.09 17.04 6.09
N LYS A 223 -17.17 17.80 5.99
CA LYS A 223 -18.37 17.65 6.83
C LYS A 223 -19.53 17.21 5.94
N VAL A 224 -19.93 15.97 6.09
CA VAL A 224 -21.00 15.37 5.28
C VAL A 224 -22.26 15.17 6.11
N TYR A 225 -23.41 15.30 5.47
CA TYR A 225 -24.69 14.93 6.08
C TYR A 225 -24.81 13.42 6.17
N TYR A 226 -25.26 12.94 7.33
CA TYR A 226 -25.53 11.54 7.58
C TYR A 226 -26.74 11.40 8.51
N LYS A 227 -27.74 10.63 8.09
CA LYS A 227 -29.05 10.49 8.77
C LYS A 227 -29.67 11.87 9.06
N LEU A 228 -29.74 12.25 10.33
CA LEU A 228 -30.36 13.49 10.83
C LEU A 228 -29.31 14.47 11.37
N GLY A 229 -28.04 14.32 10.98
CA GLY A 229 -26.95 15.15 11.47
C GLY A 229 -25.82 15.33 10.45
N ARG A 230 -24.66 15.73 10.97
CA ARG A 230 -23.41 15.86 10.21
C ARG A 230 -22.32 15.04 10.88
N VAL A 231 -21.47 14.45 10.05
CA VAL A 231 -20.29 13.72 10.48
C VAL A 231 -19.05 14.32 9.83
N THR A 232 -17.94 14.31 10.55
CA THR A 232 -16.66 14.80 10.04
C THR A 232 -15.86 13.63 9.51
N ILE A 233 -15.35 13.77 8.30
CA ILE A 233 -14.42 12.85 7.67
C ILE A 233 -13.01 13.31 7.95
N LYS A 234 -12.13 12.39 8.34
CA LYS A 234 -10.70 12.67 8.52
C LYS A 234 -9.90 12.00 7.42
N VAL A 235 -9.02 12.73 6.76
CA VAL A 235 -8.01 12.12 5.89
C VAL A 235 -6.92 11.54 6.80
N LEU A 236 -6.68 10.24 6.70
CA LEU A 236 -5.68 9.54 7.50
C LEU A 236 -4.32 9.51 6.83
N ASP A 237 -4.30 9.33 5.52
CA ASP A 237 -3.07 9.31 4.73
C ASP A 237 -3.33 9.80 3.31
N TYR A 238 -2.31 10.43 2.75
CA TYR A 238 -2.21 10.70 1.32
C TYR A 238 -1.33 9.59 0.77
N ASP A 239 -1.88 8.74 -0.10
CA ASP A 239 -1.02 7.88 -0.91
C ASP A 239 -0.10 8.83 -1.70
N LYS A 240 1.15 8.91 -1.25
CA LYS A 240 2.17 9.77 -1.86
C LYS A 240 2.52 9.07 -3.16
N GLY A 241 1.78 9.43 -4.22
CA GLY A 241 1.97 8.88 -5.56
C GLY A 241 3.42 8.53 -5.84
N TYR A 242 3.63 7.26 -6.13
CA TYR A 242 4.90 6.54 -6.13
C TYR A 242 5.92 6.93 -7.18
#